data_AF-A0A550GL19-F1
#
_entry.id   AF-A0A550GL19-F1
#
_cell.length_a   1.000
_cell.length_b   1.000
_cell.length_c   1.000
_cell.angle_alpha   90.00
_cell.angle_beta   90.00
_cell.angle_gamma   90.00
#
_symmetry.space_group_name_H-M   'P 1'
#
loop_
_entity.id
_entity.type
_entity.pdbx_description
1 polymer ?
#
loop_
_entity_poly.entity_id
_entity_poly.type
_entity_poly.pdbx_seq_one_letter_code
_entity_poly.pdbx_strand_id
1 'polypeptide(L)'
;MPTLKGILKDVKKELIQKASVRETAQQNMRKTTSLSKQSILLLHQKKYKKARKTIETAKEIISKLQASEKETPEIIHSGMFNAALQEYAEANIFQTLIQEARF
;
A
#
# COMPACT_ATOMS: atom_id res chain seq x y z
N MET A 1 -17.37 -32.56 22.31
CA MET A 1 -17.12 -31.10 22.40
C MET A 1 -15.64 -30.86 22.28
N PRO A 2 -15.18 -29.85 21.51
CA PRO A 2 -13.76 -29.50 21.47
C PRO A 2 -13.30 -29.10 22.88
N THR A 3 -12.14 -29.59 23.29
CA THR A 3 -11.55 -29.20 24.58
C THR A 3 -11.10 -27.74 24.51
N LEU A 4 -11.11 -27.03 25.64
CA LEU A 4 -10.64 -25.65 25.73
C LEU A 4 -9.24 -25.49 25.08
N LYS A 5 -8.36 -26.48 25.28
CA LYS A 5 -7.02 -26.54 24.68
C LYS A 5 -7.04 -26.60 23.14
N GLY A 6 -8.01 -27.31 22.55
CA GLY A 6 -8.21 -27.36 21.11
C GLY A 6 -8.64 -26.00 20.55
N ILE A 7 -9.66 -25.39 21.17
CA ILE A 7 -10.16 -24.06 20.79
C ILE A 7 -9.03 -23.02 20.87
N LEU A 8 -8.24 -23.02 21.95
CA LEU A 8 -7.12 -22.09 22.12
C LEU A 8 -6.06 -22.24 21.03
N LYS A 9 -5.80 -23.48 20.59
CA LYS A 9 -4.82 -23.77 19.53
C LYS A 9 -5.29 -23.25 18.17
N ASP A 10 -6.57 -23.40 17.87
CA ASP A 10 -7.16 -22.94 16.61
C ASP A 10 -7.20 -21.41 16.56
N VAL A 11 -7.63 -20.76 17.64
CA VAL A 11 -7.61 -19.29 17.77
C VAL A 11 -6.19 -18.74 17.64
N LYS A 12 -5.21 -19.37 18.29
CA LYS A 12 -3.80 -18.97 18.16
C LYS A 12 -3.30 -19.07 16.72
N LYS A 13 -3.65 -20.13 16.01
CA LYS A 13 -3.26 -20.34 14.62
C LYS A 13 -3.85 -19.25 13.72
N GLU A 14 -5.13 -18.92 13.90
CA GLU A 14 -5.81 -17.86 13.16
C GLU A 14 -5.17 -16.48 13.43
N LEU A 15 -4.90 -16.16 14.70
CA LEU A 15 -4.27 -14.89 15.08
C LEU A 15 -2.88 -14.71 14.47
N ILE A 16 -2.06 -15.76 14.44
CA ILE A 16 -0.72 -15.71 13.83
C ILE A 16 -0.83 -15.46 12.32
N GLN A 17 -1.77 -16.14 11.65
CA GLN A 17 -1.98 -15.96 10.21
C GLN A 17 -2.43 -14.53 9.90
N LYS A 18 -3.43 -14.01 10.63
CA LYS A 18 -3.90 -12.62 10.49
C LYS A 18 -2.79 -11.59 10.78
N ALA A 19 -1.95 -11.83 11.78
CA ALA A 19 -0.84 -10.94 12.11
C ALA A 19 0.19 -10.84 10.98
N SER A 20 0.55 -11.97 10.37
CA SER A 20 1.50 -12.02 9.24
C SER A 20 0.99 -11.25 8.01
N VAL A 21 -0.29 -11.44 7.67
CA VAL A 21 -0.93 -10.72 6.55
C VAL A 21 -0.95 -9.21 6.84
N ARG A 22 -1.30 -8.81 8.06
CA ARG A 22 -1.30 -7.41 8.49
C ARG A 22 0.07 -6.77 8.38
N GLU A 23 1.11 -7.46 8.84
CA GLU A 23 2.48 -6.94 8.77
C GLU A 23 2.94 -6.73 7.33
N THR A 24 2.70 -7.71 6.46
CA THR A 24 3.02 -7.63 5.03
C THR A 24 2.29 -6.45 4.38
N ALA A 25 1.00 -6.27 4.69
CA ALA A 25 0.23 -5.16 4.16
C ALA A 25 0.75 -3.80 4.62
N GLN A 26 1.08 -3.66 5.91
CA GLN A 26 1.67 -2.42 6.43
C GLN A 26 3.04 -2.11 5.82
N GLN A 27 3.87 -3.11 5.56
CA GLN A 27 5.14 -2.94 4.84
C GLN A 27 4.89 -2.42 3.42
N ASN A 28 3.93 -3.00 2.71
CA ASN A 28 3.52 -2.57 1.39
C ASN A 28 2.99 -1.12 1.38
N MET A 29 2.16 -0.74 2.35
CA MET A 29 1.67 0.64 2.48
C MET A 29 2.81 1.64 2.69
N ARG A 30 3.74 1.36 3.62
CA ARG A 30 4.93 2.19 3.83
C ARG A 30 5.77 2.30 2.57
N LYS A 31 5.91 1.20 1.81
CA LYS A 31 6.65 1.18 0.56
C LYS A 31 5.97 2.05 -0.50
N THR A 32 4.65 1.97 -0.66
CA THR A 32 3.86 2.81 -1.55
C THR A 32 4.01 4.28 -1.22
N THR A 33 3.90 4.67 0.05
CA THR A 33 4.13 6.05 0.49
C THR A 33 5.53 6.53 0.12
N SER A 34 6.56 5.71 0.39
CA SER A 34 7.95 6.04 0.07
C SER A 34 8.19 6.20 -1.43
N LEU A 35 7.65 5.30 -2.25
CA LEU A 35 7.75 5.37 -3.72
C LEU A 35 7.04 6.61 -4.26
N SER A 36 5.87 6.95 -3.72
CA SER A 36 5.11 8.13 -4.13
C SER A 36 5.91 9.41 -3.89
N LYS A 37 6.45 9.60 -2.69
CA LYS A 37 7.36 10.73 -2.37
C LYS A 37 8.60 10.77 -3.24
N GLN A 38 9.22 9.62 -3.47
CA GLN A 38 10.38 9.50 -4.35
C GLN A 38 10.04 9.93 -5.78
N SER A 39 8.85 9.57 -6.27
CA SER A 39 8.42 9.95 -7.62
C SER A 39 8.21 11.46 -7.73
N ILE A 40 7.62 12.11 -6.72
CA ILE A 40 7.47 13.56 -6.64
C ILE A 40 8.85 14.25 -6.69
N LEU A 41 9.81 13.77 -5.91
CA LEU A 41 11.18 14.29 -5.95
C LEU A 41 11.83 14.12 -7.34
N LEU A 42 11.65 12.96 -7.98
CA LEU A 42 12.18 12.70 -9.32
C LEU A 42 11.53 13.59 -10.38
N LEU A 43 10.23 13.89 -10.23
CA LEU A 43 9.50 14.83 -11.08
C LEU A 43 10.08 16.24 -10.97
N HIS A 44 10.34 16.75 -9.76
CA HIS A 44 11.02 18.03 -9.55
C HIS A 44 12.41 18.06 -10.20
N GLN A 45 13.14 16.94 -10.16
CA GLN A 45 14.46 16.80 -10.79
C GLN A 45 14.40 16.59 -12.32
N LYS A 46 13.21 16.71 -12.95
CA LYS A 46 12.98 16.45 -14.38
C LYS A 46 13.36 15.04 -14.84
N LYS A 47 13.44 14.07 -13.91
CA LYS A 47 13.76 12.66 -14.19
C LYS A 47 12.50 11.87 -14.51
N TYR A 48 11.73 12.31 -15.50
CA TYR A 48 10.36 11.84 -15.77
C TYR A 48 10.25 10.34 -16.01
N LYS A 49 11.18 9.74 -16.77
CA LYS A 49 11.18 8.29 -17.03
C LYS A 49 11.35 7.48 -15.75
N LYS A 50 12.18 7.95 -14.81
CA LYS A 50 12.38 7.29 -13.51
C LYS A 50 11.15 7.48 -12.64
N ALA A 51 10.61 8.70 -12.56
CA ALA A 51 9.39 8.98 -11.80
C ALA A 51 8.22 8.10 -12.24
N ARG A 52 7.97 7.97 -13.56
CA ARG A 52 6.91 7.10 -14.09
C ARG A 52 7.09 5.65 -13.66
N LYS A 53 8.31 5.09 -13.77
CA LYS A 53 8.59 3.73 -13.31
C LYS A 53 8.31 3.57 -11.82
N THR A 54 8.70 4.55 -11.00
CA THR A 54 8.44 4.55 -9.56
C THR A 54 6.93 4.56 -9.25
N ILE A 55 6.13 5.36 -9.96
CA ILE A 55 4.66 5.40 -9.81
C ILE A 55 4.01 4.07 -10.22
N GLU A 56 4.47 3.44 -11.31
CA GLU A 56 3.96 2.12 -11.73
C GLU A 56 4.24 1.05 -10.67
N THR A 57 5.43 1.06 -10.06
CA THR A 57 5.72 0.14 -8.94
C THR A 57 4.81 0.38 -7.75
N ALA A 58 4.50 1.64 -7.41
CA ALA A 58 3.53 1.97 -6.35
C ALA A 58 2.12 1.46 -6.69
N LYS A 59 1.71 1.60 -7.96
CA LYS A 59 0.43 1.09 -8.48
C LYS A 59 0.30 -0.41 -8.34
N GLU A 60 1.34 -1.17 -8.72
CA GLU A 60 1.36 -2.63 -8.58
C GLU A 60 1.15 -3.07 -7.13
N ILE A 61 1.76 -2.37 -6.17
CA ILE A 61 1.62 -2.65 -4.74
C ILE A 61 0.19 -2.33 -4.26
N ILE A 62 -0.36 -1.18 -4.66
CA ILE A 62 -1.75 -0.81 -4.32
C ILE A 62 -2.74 -1.83 -4.87
N SER A 63 -2.60 -2.25 -6.13
CA SER A 63 -3.48 -3.25 -6.73
C SER A 63 -3.45 -4.57 -5.96
N LYS A 64 -2.26 -5.00 -5.50
CA LYS A 64 -2.13 -6.19 -4.65
C LYS A 64 -2.81 -6.01 -3.29
N LEU A 65 -2.67 -4.85 -2.67
CA LEU A 65 -3.34 -4.53 -1.40
C LEU A 65 -4.88 -4.54 -1.56
N GLN A 66 -5.40 -3.94 -2.62
CA GLN A 66 -6.85 -3.95 -2.92
C GLN A 66 -7.36 -5.36 -3.23
N ALA A 67 -6.60 -6.19 -3.93
CA ALA A 67 -6.99 -7.58 -4.18
C ALA A 67 -7.09 -8.40 -2.87
N SER A 68 -6.27 -8.08 -1.87
CA SER A 68 -6.30 -8.73 -0.54
C SER A 68 -7.43 -8.25 0.38
N GLU A 69 -8.26 -7.29 -0.06
CA GLU A 69 -9.40 -6.74 0.71
C GLU A 69 -10.35 -7.81 1.22
N LYS A 70 -10.71 -8.76 0.34
CA LYS A 70 -11.70 -9.79 0.66
C LYS A 70 -11.23 -10.74 1.79
N GLU A 71 -9.92 -10.92 1.92
CA GLU A 71 -9.34 -11.83 2.92
C GLU A 71 -9.13 -11.13 4.26
N THR A 72 -8.90 -9.81 4.25
CA THR A 72 -8.55 -9.06 5.45
C THR A 72 -9.05 -7.60 5.41
N PRO A 73 -10.38 -7.37 5.51
CA PRO A 73 -10.96 -6.02 5.42
C PRO A 73 -10.41 -5.04 6.46
N GLU A 74 -10.05 -5.55 7.63
CA GLU A 74 -9.48 -4.80 8.76
C GLU A 74 -8.20 -4.02 8.39
N ILE A 75 -7.47 -4.48 7.38
CA ILE A 75 -6.22 -3.87 6.93
C ILE A 75 -6.47 -2.60 6.12
N ILE A 76 -7.55 -2.60 5.32
CA ILE A 76 -7.87 -1.52 4.37
C ILE A 76 -8.54 -0.34 5.05
N HIS A 77 -9.20 -0.55 6.19
CA HIS A 77 -9.73 0.55 7.01
C HIS A 77 -8.70 1.21 7.94
N SER A 78 -7.41 0.90 7.76
CA SER A 78 -6.35 1.54 8.52
C SER A 78 -5.99 2.93 7.96
N GLY A 79 -5.68 3.88 8.85
CA GLY A 79 -5.20 5.21 8.44
C GLY A 79 -3.93 5.17 7.57
N MET A 80 -3.14 4.10 7.69
CA MET A 80 -1.93 3.89 6.88
C MET A 80 -2.27 3.61 5.41
N PHE A 81 -3.37 2.88 5.14
CA PHE A 81 -3.80 2.64 3.77
C PHE A 81 -4.28 3.93 3.11
N ASN A 82 -5.08 4.73 3.82
CA ASN A 82 -5.52 6.05 3.35
C ASN A 82 -4.33 6.97 3.03
N ALA A 83 -3.33 7.03 3.92
CA ALA A 83 -2.12 7.82 3.67
C ALA A 83 -1.36 7.33 2.43
N ALA A 84 -1.24 6.01 2.24
CA ALA A 84 -0.59 5.46 1.05
C ALA A 84 -1.35 5.81 -0.25
N LEU A 85 -2.69 5.77 -0.23
CA LEU A 85 -3.52 6.16 -1.37
C LEU A 85 -3.46 7.66 -1.66
N GLN A 86 -3.47 8.51 -0.62
CA GLN A 86 -3.36 9.97 -0.76
C GLN A 86 -2.04 10.35 -1.43
N GLU A 87 -0.92 9.82 -0.94
CA GLU A 87 0.41 10.09 -1.47
C GLU A 87 0.56 9.58 -2.90
N TYR A 88 0.00 8.40 -3.20
CA TYR A 88 -0.05 7.88 -4.57
C TYR A 88 -0.88 8.77 -5.49
N ALA A 89 -2.05 9.22 -5.05
CA ALA A 89 -2.90 10.12 -5.82
C ALA A 89 -2.18 11.44 -6.11
N GLU A 90 -1.54 12.04 -5.10
CA GLU A 90 -0.74 13.26 -5.23
C GLU A 90 0.37 13.09 -6.28
N ALA A 91 1.12 11.99 -6.22
CA ALA A 91 2.18 11.71 -7.19
C ALA A 91 1.67 11.63 -8.64
N ASN A 92 0.51 11.00 -8.87
CA ASN A 92 -0.09 10.91 -10.20
C ASN A 92 -0.62 12.27 -10.67
N ILE A 93 -1.32 13.00 -9.81
CA ILE A 93 -1.84 14.34 -10.13
C ILE A 93 -0.67 15.26 -10.49
N PHE A 94 0.38 15.27 -9.68
CA PHE A 94 1.56 16.09 -9.93
C PHE A 94 2.27 15.71 -11.22
N GLN A 95 2.39 14.41 -11.53
CA GLN A 95 2.91 13.96 -12.81
C GLN A 95 2.09 14.51 -13.99
N THR A 96 0.77 14.40 -13.93
CA THR A 96 -0.13 14.85 -15.00
C THR A 96 -0.03 16.36 -15.20
N LEU A 97 -0.07 17.14 -14.12
CA LEU A 97 0.15 18.59 -14.20
C LEU A 97 1.46 18.89 -14.93
N ILE A 98 2.55 18.15 -14.60
CA ILE A 98 3.90 18.34 -15.19
C ILE A 98 3.88 18.12 -16.69
N GLN A 99 3.20 17.05 -17.11
CA GLN A 99 3.14 16.65 -18.51
C GLN A 99 2.30 17.60 -19.37
N GLU A 100 1.25 18.17 -18.79
CA GLU A 100 0.30 19.03 -19.49
C GLU A 100 0.64 20.52 -19.36
N ALA A 101 1.78 20.84 -18.74
CA ALA A 101 2.21 22.22 -18.47
C ALA A 101 1.11 23.06 -17.80
N ARG A 102 0.30 22.45 -16.93
CA ARG A 102 -0.74 23.15 -16.16
C ARG A 102 -0.15 23.83 -14.91
N PHE A 103 0.77 24.77 -15.13
CA PHE A 103 1.39 25.63 -14.08
C PHE A 103 1.53 27.05 -14.57
#